data_AF-A0A958J0L8-F1
#
_entry.id   AF-A0A958J0L8-F1
#
_cell.length_a   1.000
_cell.length_b   1.000
_cell.length_c   1.000
_cell.angle_alpha   90.00
_cell.angle_beta   90.00
_cell.angle_gamma   90.00
#
_symmetry.space_group_name_H-M   'P 1'
#
loop_
_entity.id
_entity.type
_entity.pdbx_description
1 polymer ?
#
loop_
_entity_poly.entity_id
_entity_poly.type
_entity_poly.pdbx_seq_one_letter_code
_entity_poly.pdbx_strand_id
1 'polypeptide(L)'
;MIIFNTIEPWQRTLRCIFTAMALWLLFAASPVLAQESMMSAPQTPVSDLLNADGTINLNNGFSGNLDLNGYHMVNGPNGEPRFVPINQPQPTSAPAHLSSAGDGQWDDQFSGSGVSGANNNVITTAIIGGELYIGGYFTTVGNAAAKSIAKWDGTSWQALGAGLNFNVIAIIEFNGFIYAGGQFSSTGDGSVTGLNYIAKWDGSNW
;
A
#
# COMPACT_ATOMS: atom_id res chain seq x y z
N MET A 1 -17.99 101.38 -16.78
CA MET A 1 -16.65 101.14 -17.34
C MET A 1 -16.45 99.63 -17.37
N ILE A 2 -16.59 99.04 -18.55
CA ILE A 2 -16.63 97.60 -18.79
C ILE A 2 -15.18 97.10 -18.87
N ILE A 3 -14.80 96.13 -18.05
CA ILE A 3 -13.53 95.41 -18.17
C ILE A 3 -13.86 93.99 -18.66
N PHE A 4 -13.57 93.73 -19.93
CA PHE A 4 -13.66 92.41 -20.55
C PHE A 4 -12.51 91.54 -20.03
N ASN A 5 -12.82 90.46 -19.32
CA ASN A 5 -11.84 89.43 -18.98
C ASN A 5 -11.81 88.39 -20.12
N THR A 6 -10.99 88.66 -21.14
CA THR A 6 -10.69 87.71 -22.21
C THR A 6 -9.80 86.61 -21.66
N ILE A 7 -10.34 85.40 -21.52
CA ILE A 7 -9.59 84.22 -21.08
C ILE A 7 -8.80 83.70 -22.29
N GLU A 8 -7.47 83.63 -22.17
CA GLU A 8 -6.57 83.22 -23.26
C GLU A 8 -6.75 81.75 -23.68
N PRO A 9 -6.55 81.42 -24.98
CA PRO A 9 -6.81 80.09 -25.55
C PRO A 9 -6.04 78.93 -24.89
N TRP A 10 -4.93 79.20 -24.19
CA TRP A 10 -4.13 78.21 -23.46
C TRP A 10 -4.83 77.65 -22.20
N GLN A 11 -5.81 78.37 -21.65
CA GLN A 11 -6.57 77.93 -20.46
C GLN A 11 -7.56 76.80 -20.79
N ARG A 12 -7.94 76.62 -22.08
CA ARG A 12 -8.84 75.54 -22.51
C ARG A 12 -8.11 74.20 -22.69
N THR A 13 -6.85 74.24 -23.13
CA THR A 13 -6.00 73.04 -23.32
C THR A 13 -5.59 72.41 -21.98
N LEU A 14 -5.37 73.21 -20.94
CA LEU A 14 -5.04 72.74 -19.60
C LEU A 14 -6.18 71.94 -18.95
N ARG A 15 -7.44 72.30 -19.19
CA ARG A 15 -8.60 71.58 -18.63
C ARG A 15 -8.72 70.14 -19.16
N CYS A 16 -8.40 69.89 -20.43
CA CYS A 16 -8.44 68.53 -20.99
C CYS A 16 -7.33 67.62 -20.46
N ILE A 17 -6.16 68.18 -20.13
CA ILE A 17 -5.03 67.42 -19.59
C ILE A 17 -5.30 67.02 -18.13
N PHE A 18 -5.92 67.89 -17.32
CA PHE A 18 -6.24 67.58 -15.92
C PHE A 18 -7.36 66.54 -15.75
N THR A 19 -8.35 66.48 -16.65
CA THR A 19 -9.37 65.42 -16.60
C THR A 19 -8.83 64.04 -17.04
N ALA A 20 -7.80 64.00 -17.88
CA ALA A 20 -7.16 62.74 -18.28
C ALA A 20 -6.25 62.17 -17.19
N MET A 21 -5.59 63.01 -16.39
CA MET A 21 -4.74 62.56 -15.27
C MET A 21 -5.55 62.10 -14.04
N ALA A 22 -6.74 62.65 -13.80
CA ALA A 22 -7.58 62.23 -12.67
C ALA A 22 -8.17 60.82 -12.84
N LEU A 23 -8.32 60.33 -14.08
CA LEU A 23 -8.85 58.99 -14.37
C LEU A 23 -7.75 57.90 -14.36
N TRP A 24 -6.47 58.27 -14.37
CA TRP A 24 -5.34 57.34 -14.26
C TRP A 24 -4.89 57.11 -12.79
N LEU A 25 -5.28 58.00 -11.87
CA LEU A 25 -4.98 57.85 -10.44
C LEU A 25 -6.00 56.99 -9.67
N LEU A 26 -7.15 56.67 -10.27
CA LEU A 26 -8.15 55.75 -9.69
C LEU A 26 -7.88 54.26 -9.98
N PHE A 27 -6.86 53.92 -10.77
CA PHE A 27 -6.47 52.54 -11.09
C PHE A 27 -5.09 52.12 -10.54
N ALA A 28 -4.35 53.02 -9.88
CA ALA A 28 -2.99 52.75 -9.39
C ALA A 28 -2.90 52.46 -7.88
N ALA A 29 -4.02 52.18 -7.22
CA ALA A 29 -4.07 51.79 -5.82
C ALA A 29 -4.96 50.55 -5.62
N SER A 30 -4.77 49.52 -6.44
CA SER A 30 -4.98 48.18 -5.90
C SER A 30 -3.96 48.04 -4.77
N PRO A 31 -4.34 47.69 -3.52
CA PRO A 31 -3.34 47.17 -2.62
C PRO A 31 -2.71 46.00 -3.37
N VAL A 32 -1.40 46.07 -3.60
CA VAL A 32 -0.65 44.83 -3.77
C VAL A 32 -1.00 44.07 -2.51
N LEU A 33 -1.92 43.10 -2.63
CA LEU A 33 -2.03 42.06 -1.64
C LEU A 33 -0.60 41.55 -1.55
N ALA A 34 0.08 41.87 -0.46
CA ALA A 34 1.28 41.15 -0.12
C ALA A 34 0.84 39.70 -0.17
N GLN A 35 1.25 39.01 -1.23
CA GLN A 35 1.13 37.57 -1.25
C GLN A 35 2.01 37.18 -0.10
N GLU A 36 1.40 36.87 1.05
CA GLU A 36 2.12 36.19 2.10
C GLU A 36 2.73 35.01 1.39
N SER A 37 4.06 35.07 1.18
CA SER A 37 4.81 33.88 0.91
C SER A 37 4.43 33.01 2.10
N MET A 38 3.58 32.01 1.86
CA MET A 38 3.30 31.01 2.86
C MET A 38 4.64 30.32 3.05
N MET A 39 5.47 30.87 3.94
CA MET A 39 6.61 30.19 4.49
C MET A 39 6.02 28.85 4.91
N SER A 40 6.51 27.78 4.28
CA SER A 40 6.13 26.42 4.62
C SER A 40 6.02 26.35 6.13
N ALA A 41 4.85 25.93 6.64
CA ALA A 41 4.64 25.82 8.08
C ALA A 41 5.86 25.12 8.70
N PRO A 42 6.39 25.57 9.85
CA PRO A 42 7.55 24.94 10.45
C PRO A 42 7.29 23.43 10.56
N GLN A 43 8.08 22.63 9.84
CA GLN A 43 8.00 21.19 9.91
C GLN A 43 8.85 20.75 11.09
N THR A 44 8.38 19.79 11.88
CA THR A 44 9.20 19.23 12.97
C THR A 44 10.25 18.31 12.36
N PRO A 45 11.56 18.52 12.59
CA PRO A 45 12.57 17.57 12.16
C PRO A 45 12.34 16.21 12.82
N VAL A 46 12.46 15.12 12.04
CA VAL A 46 12.28 13.77 12.59
C VAL A 46 13.22 13.46 13.74
N SER A 47 14.42 14.05 13.74
CA SER A 47 15.40 13.93 14.83
C SER A 47 14.84 14.22 16.21
N ASP A 48 13.88 15.14 16.31
CA ASP A 48 13.32 15.57 17.61
C ASP A 48 12.38 14.52 18.20
N LEU A 49 11.94 13.57 17.35
CA LEU A 49 11.05 12.49 17.71
C LEU A 49 11.75 11.13 17.73
N LEU A 50 13.07 11.06 17.55
CA LEU A 50 13.77 9.77 17.55
C LEU A 50 14.25 9.36 18.94
N ASN A 51 14.08 8.08 19.26
CA ASN A 51 14.88 7.40 20.26
C ASN A 51 16.33 7.26 19.75
N ALA A 52 17.26 6.97 20.67
CA ALA A 52 18.68 6.78 20.31
C ALA A 52 18.91 5.63 19.30
N ASP A 53 17.95 4.70 19.18
CA ASP A 53 17.99 3.56 18.27
C ASP A 53 17.37 3.84 16.89
N GLY A 54 16.90 5.06 16.65
CA GLY A 54 16.29 5.51 15.39
C GLY A 54 14.78 5.27 15.29
N THR A 55 14.14 4.67 16.30
CA THR A 55 12.67 4.50 16.32
C THR A 55 11.96 5.80 16.71
N ILE A 56 10.72 6.01 16.25
CA ILE A 56 9.93 7.19 16.65
C ILE A 56 9.43 7.02 18.09
N ASN A 57 9.68 8.01 18.94
CA ASN A 57 9.12 8.17 20.27
C ASN A 57 7.79 8.91 20.24
N LEU A 58 6.68 8.17 20.40
CA LEU A 58 5.32 8.71 20.40
C LEU A 58 4.69 8.75 21.81
N ASN A 59 5.48 8.69 22.89
CA ASN A 59 4.95 8.62 24.26
C ASN A 59 4.02 9.79 24.62
N ASN A 60 4.21 10.95 23.98
CA ASN A 60 3.37 12.15 24.17
C ASN A 60 2.39 12.39 23.00
N GLY A 61 2.32 11.45 22.05
CA GLY A 61 1.66 11.63 20.76
C GLY A 61 2.40 12.61 19.83
N PHE A 62 2.10 12.53 18.54
CA PHE A 62 2.53 13.52 17.55
C PHE A 62 1.38 13.77 16.57
N SER A 63 1.13 15.04 16.26
CA SER A 63 0.17 15.47 15.23
C SER A 63 0.76 16.66 14.51
N GLY A 64 0.85 16.56 13.18
CA GLY A 64 1.49 17.57 12.34
C GLY A 64 2.28 16.92 11.23
N ASN A 65 3.09 17.73 10.56
CA ASN A 65 3.95 17.26 9.48
C ASN A 65 5.40 17.12 9.96
N LEU A 66 6.05 16.09 9.43
CA LEU A 66 7.40 15.69 9.80
C LEU A 66 8.37 16.00 8.65
N ASP A 67 9.50 16.62 8.95
CA ASP A 67 10.60 16.76 8.02
C ASP A 67 11.54 15.56 8.11
N LEU A 68 11.63 14.80 7.02
CA LEU A 68 12.50 13.62 6.88
C LEU A 68 13.83 13.93 6.15
N ASN A 69 14.07 15.18 5.76
CA ASN A 69 15.28 15.54 5.03
C ASN A 69 16.53 15.14 5.84
N GLY A 70 17.46 14.46 5.16
CA GLY A 70 18.68 13.96 5.79
C GLY A 70 18.54 12.60 6.48
N TYR A 71 17.37 11.96 6.39
CA TYR A 71 17.14 10.60 6.90
C TYR A 71 16.64 9.67 5.79
N HIS A 72 17.03 8.40 5.86
CA HIS A 72 16.33 7.31 5.18
C HIS A 72 15.73 6.37 6.23
N MET A 73 14.75 5.56 5.83
CA MET A 73 14.18 4.53 6.68
C MET A 73 14.91 3.20 6.46
N VAL A 74 15.23 2.51 7.54
CA VAL A 74 15.72 1.13 7.56
C VAL A 74 14.86 0.30 8.49
N ASN A 75 15.01 -1.02 8.41
CA ASN A 75 14.37 -1.93 9.34
C ASN A 75 15.30 -2.23 10.50
N GLY A 76 14.75 -2.17 11.71
CA GLY A 76 15.41 -2.61 12.92
C GLY A 76 15.49 -4.14 13.04
N PRO A 77 16.22 -4.65 14.04
CA PRO A 77 16.40 -6.08 14.24
C PRO A 77 15.11 -6.89 14.40
N ASN A 78 13.99 -6.28 14.82
CA ASN A 78 12.70 -6.95 14.96
C ASN A 78 11.66 -6.46 13.94
N GLY A 79 12.11 -5.83 12.85
CA GLY A 79 11.24 -5.32 11.79
C GLY A 79 10.59 -3.96 12.08
N GLU A 80 10.97 -3.29 13.17
CA GLU A 80 10.50 -1.94 13.46
C GLU A 80 11.15 -0.89 12.53
N PRO A 81 10.41 0.12 12.04
CA PRO A 81 10.99 1.17 11.20
C PRO A 81 11.93 2.07 12.03
N ARG A 82 13.13 2.31 11.50
CA ARG A 82 14.14 3.19 12.09
C ARG A 82 14.57 4.25 11.07
N PHE A 83 14.68 5.51 11.50
CA PHE A 83 15.21 6.59 10.69
C PHE A 83 16.70 6.77 10.97
N VAL A 84 17.52 6.64 9.94
CA VAL A 84 18.98 6.73 10.02
C VAL A 84 19.46 7.91 9.17
N PRO A 85 20.39 8.74 9.68
CA PRO A 85 20.95 9.83 8.89
C PRO A 85 21.61 9.31 7.61
N ILE A 86 21.35 9.97 6.47
CA ILE A 86 21.87 9.57 5.16
C ILE A 86 23.41 9.50 5.07
N ASN A 87 24.11 10.14 6.01
CA ASN A 87 25.58 10.18 6.06
C ASN A 87 26.18 9.11 7.00
N GLN A 88 25.35 8.31 7.68
CA GLN A 88 25.82 7.16 8.43
C GLN A 88 25.88 5.94 7.51
N PRO A 89 26.94 5.12 7.58
CA PRO A 89 26.97 3.83 6.89
C PRO A 89 25.75 3.02 7.33
N GLN A 90 25.07 2.39 6.37
CA GLN A 90 24.07 1.37 6.70
C GLN A 90 24.68 0.40 7.72
N PRO A 91 24.00 0.10 8.84
CA PRO A 91 24.46 -0.93 9.76
C PRO A 91 24.74 -2.20 8.96
N THR A 92 26.01 -2.61 8.87
CA THR A 92 26.49 -3.68 7.97
C THR A 92 26.10 -5.08 8.42
N SER A 93 25.11 -5.18 9.31
CA SER A 93 24.50 -6.43 9.71
C SER A 93 23.08 -6.14 10.21
N ALA A 94 22.17 -5.89 9.27
CA ALA A 94 20.84 -6.46 9.50
C ALA A 94 21.08 -7.97 9.73
N PRO A 95 20.60 -8.55 10.84
CA PRO A 95 20.60 -9.99 10.94
C PRO A 95 19.86 -10.52 9.71
N ALA A 96 20.27 -11.68 9.18
CA ALA A 96 19.61 -12.31 8.05
C ALA A 96 18.16 -12.66 8.42
N HIS A 97 17.29 -11.67 8.38
CA HIS A 97 15.87 -11.82 8.53
C HIS A 97 15.30 -11.90 7.12
N LEU A 98 14.75 -13.07 6.84
CA LEU A 98 13.56 -13.22 6.02
C LEU A 98 12.66 -11.98 6.18
N SER A 99 12.20 -11.42 5.06
CA SER A 99 11.23 -10.31 4.94
C SER A 99 11.62 -8.98 5.59
N SER A 100 11.85 -7.96 4.76
CA SER A 100 11.93 -6.56 5.19
C SER A 100 10.55 -6.05 5.62
N ALA A 101 10.23 -6.11 6.91
CA ALA A 101 9.06 -5.42 7.45
C ALA A 101 9.16 -3.88 7.26
N GLY A 102 8.42 -3.31 6.30
CA GLY A 102 8.38 -1.85 6.11
C GLY A 102 7.94 -1.35 4.73
N ASP A 103 7.72 -2.23 3.78
CA ASP A 103 7.43 -1.94 2.36
C ASP A 103 6.01 -2.34 1.93
N GLY A 104 5.16 -2.79 2.87
CA GLY A 104 3.81 -3.27 2.56
C GLY A 104 3.79 -4.60 1.81
N GLN A 105 4.82 -5.45 1.98
CA GLN A 105 5.11 -6.55 1.07
C GLN A 105 4.49 -7.90 1.35
N TRP A 106 4.44 -8.60 0.22
CA TRP A 106 4.14 -9.99 -0.02
C TRP A 106 4.91 -10.91 0.94
N ASP A 107 4.23 -11.98 1.34
CA ASP A 107 4.85 -13.04 2.13
C ASP A 107 5.86 -13.80 1.27
N ASP A 108 7.14 -13.47 1.46
CA ASP A 108 8.28 -14.09 0.78
C ASP A 108 8.44 -15.57 1.10
N GLN A 109 7.71 -16.11 2.09
CA GLN A 109 7.65 -17.56 2.30
C GLN A 109 7.10 -18.31 1.08
N PHE A 110 6.43 -17.62 0.14
CA PHE A 110 5.94 -18.20 -1.12
C PHE A 110 6.77 -17.79 -2.36
N SER A 111 7.87 -17.03 -2.18
CA SER A 111 8.73 -16.51 -3.28
C SER A 111 10.17 -17.08 -3.21
N GLY A 112 10.84 -17.21 -4.37
CA GLY A 112 12.29 -17.41 -4.51
C GLY A 112 12.93 -18.60 -3.75
N SER A 113 13.17 -18.42 -2.45
CA SER A 113 13.81 -19.35 -1.51
C SER A 113 12.84 -19.95 -0.46
N GLY A 114 11.57 -19.56 -0.48
CA GLY A 114 10.50 -20.10 0.36
C GLY A 114 9.89 -21.40 -0.15
N VAL A 115 8.75 -21.82 0.42
CA VAL A 115 7.97 -22.96 -0.07
C VAL A 115 7.14 -22.46 -1.26
N SER A 116 7.66 -22.67 -2.47
CA SER A 116 7.05 -22.16 -3.73
C SER A 116 5.53 -22.31 -3.76
N GLY A 117 4.84 -21.38 -4.41
CA GLY A 117 3.39 -21.47 -4.63
C GLY A 117 2.94 -22.61 -5.55
N ALA A 118 1.67 -22.58 -5.95
CA ALA A 118 1.10 -23.57 -6.87
C ALA A 118 1.73 -23.43 -8.27
N ASN A 119 1.92 -24.55 -8.96
CA ASN A 119 2.49 -24.55 -10.32
C ASN A 119 1.54 -24.05 -11.41
N ASN A 120 0.28 -23.76 -11.06
CA ASN A 120 -0.77 -23.30 -11.95
C ASN A 120 -1.90 -22.66 -11.09
N ASN A 121 -3.00 -22.24 -11.71
CA ASN A 121 -3.98 -21.33 -11.12
C ASN A 121 -4.57 -21.85 -9.79
N VAL A 122 -4.40 -21.05 -8.74
CA VAL A 122 -5.24 -21.10 -7.54
C VAL A 122 -6.50 -20.29 -7.82
N ILE A 123 -7.67 -20.90 -7.61
CA ILE A 123 -8.98 -20.30 -7.90
C ILE A 123 -9.70 -19.91 -6.61
N THR A 124 -9.48 -20.66 -5.53
CA THR A 124 -10.16 -20.46 -4.24
C THR A 124 -9.22 -20.67 -3.07
N THR A 125 -9.52 -20.02 -1.95
CA THR A 125 -8.81 -20.17 -0.69
C THR A 125 -9.82 -20.21 0.46
N ALA A 126 -9.46 -20.91 1.54
CA ALA A 126 -10.26 -20.95 2.77
C ALA A 126 -9.34 -21.08 3.99
N ILE A 127 -9.74 -20.50 5.12
CA ILE A 127 -9.10 -20.75 6.42
C ILE A 127 -9.99 -21.69 7.21
N ILE A 128 -9.50 -22.88 7.54
CA ILE A 128 -10.26 -23.92 8.25
C ILE A 128 -9.36 -24.48 9.35
N GLY A 129 -9.83 -24.43 10.60
CA GLY A 129 -9.04 -24.92 11.74
C GLY A 129 -7.70 -24.20 11.97
N GLY A 130 -7.53 -22.98 11.43
CA GLY A 130 -6.27 -22.23 11.49
C GLY A 130 -5.27 -22.56 10.38
N GLU A 131 -5.58 -23.51 9.49
CA GLU A 131 -4.77 -23.85 8.32
C GLU A 131 -5.33 -23.16 7.07
N LEU A 132 -4.45 -22.78 6.14
CA LEU A 132 -4.84 -22.20 4.85
C LEU A 132 -5.02 -23.31 3.82
N TYR A 133 -6.21 -23.40 3.24
CA TYR A 133 -6.52 -24.30 2.14
C TYR A 133 -6.54 -23.53 0.83
N ILE A 134 -6.02 -24.16 -0.22
CA ILE A 134 -6.07 -23.65 -1.59
C ILE A 134 -6.73 -24.68 -2.50
N GLY A 135 -7.52 -24.20 -3.46
CA GLY A 135 -8.15 -25.01 -4.50
C GLY A 135 -7.95 -24.36 -5.86
N GLY A 136 -7.81 -25.16 -6.91
CA GLY A 136 -7.62 -24.64 -8.26
C GLY A 136 -7.30 -25.71 -9.27
N TYR A 137 -6.59 -25.33 -10.34
CA TYR A 137 -6.10 -26.23 -11.37
C TYR A 137 -4.58 -26.32 -11.26
N PHE A 138 -4.08 -27.13 -10.33
CA PHE A 138 -2.65 -27.34 -10.11
C PHE A 138 -2.36 -28.81 -9.80
N THR A 139 -1.12 -29.23 -10.01
CA THR A 139 -0.66 -30.60 -9.72
C THR A 139 0.43 -30.65 -8.66
N THR A 140 1.06 -29.52 -8.38
CA THR A 140 2.04 -29.36 -7.32
C THR A 140 1.89 -27.99 -6.66
N VAL A 141 2.13 -27.92 -5.37
CA VAL A 141 2.32 -26.66 -4.63
C VAL A 141 3.56 -26.82 -3.76
N GLY A 142 4.52 -25.92 -3.90
CA GLY A 142 5.84 -26.09 -3.32
C GLY A 142 6.48 -27.41 -3.76
N ASN A 143 6.88 -28.21 -2.78
CA ASN A 143 7.43 -29.56 -3.00
C ASN A 143 6.36 -30.67 -2.89
N ALA A 144 5.10 -30.33 -2.61
CA ALA A 144 4.03 -31.30 -2.43
C ALA A 144 3.35 -31.62 -3.77
N ALA A 145 3.23 -32.92 -4.09
CA ALA A 145 2.38 -33.41 -5.17
C ALA A 145 0.91 -33.38 -4.73
N ALA A 146 0.24 -32.25 -4.96
CA ALA A 146 -1.13 -32.01 -4.55
C ALA A 146 -1.99 -31.69 -5.77
N LYS A 147 -2.99 -32.55 -6.06
CA LYS A 147 -3.88 -32.36 -7.21
C LYS A 147 -5.08 -31.51 -6.84
N SER A 148 -5.12 -30.30 -7.37
CA SER A 148 -6.24 -29.36 -7.32
C SER A 148 -6.66 -28.85 -5.93
N ILE A 149 -6.15 -29.42 -4.84
CA ILE A 149 -6.41 -29.01 -3.47
C ILE A 149 -5.23 -29.33 -2.53
N ALA A 150 -4.87 -28.38 -1.68
CA ALA A 150 -3.76 -28.49 -0.72
C ALA A 150 -4.03 -27.63 0.52
N LYS A 151 -3.28 -27.88 1.60
CA LYS A 151 -3.29 -27.06 2.81
C LYS A 151 -1.89 -26.61 3.23
N TRP A 152 -1.83 -25.49 3.94
CA TRP A 152 -0.64 -24.88 4.53
C TRP A 152 -0.80 -24.81 6.04
N ASP A 153 0.16 -25.38 6.75
CA ASP A 153 0.18 -25.45 8.22
C ASP A 153 0.91 -24.27 8.89
N GLY A 154 1.36 -23.29 8.10
CA GLY A 154 2.22 -22.19 8.56
C GLY A 154 3.70 -22.36 8.18
N THR A 155 4.11 -23.57 7.81
CA THR A 155 5.50 -23.92 7.49
C THR A 155 5.67 -24.75 6.23
N SER A 156 4.68 -25.59 5.89
CA SER A 156 4.77 -26.49 4.74
C SER A 156 3.41 -26.70 4.06
N TRP A 157 3.46 -26.94 2.74
CA TRP A 157 2.29 -27.36 1.99
C TRP A 157 2.10 -28.87 2.09
N GLN A 158 0.85 -29.31 2.21
CA GLN A 158 0.45 -30.71 2.27
C GLN A 158 -0.70 -30.99 1.31
N ALA A 159 -0.66 -32.14 0.64
CA ALA A 159 -1.77 -32.61 -0.19
C ALA A 159 -2.94 -33.08 0.69
N LEU A 160 -4.17 -32.88 0.22
CA LEU A 160 -5.35 -33.51 0.82
C LEU A 160 -5.64 -34.85 0.13
N GLY A 161 -5.18 -35.94 0.73
CA GLY A 161 -5.34 -37.29 0.18
C GLY A 161 -4.81 -37.38 -1.26
N ALA A 162 -5.55 -38.06 -2.14
CA ALA A 162 -5.23 -38.14 -3.56
C ALA A 162 -5.59 -36.86 -4.36
N GLY A 163 -6.21 -35.87 -3.72
CA GLY A 163 -6.77 -34.68 -4.36
C GLY A 163 -7.95 -35.00 -5.30
N LEU A 164 -8.23 -34.09 -6.21
CA LEU A 164 -9.36 -34.15 -7.14
C LEU A 164 -8.88 -34.04 -8.59
N ASN A 165 -9.52 -34.78 -9.51
CA ASN A 165 -9.01 -34.94 -10.88
C ASN A 165 -9.07 -33.68 -11.75
N PHE A 166 -9.75 -32.63 -11.29
CA PHE A 166 -9.90 -31.37 -12.01
C PHE A 166 -10.18 -30.21 -11.04
N ASN A 167 -10.45 -29.02 -11.60
CA ASN A 167 -10.53 -27.75 -10.90
C ASN A 167 -11.39 -27.79 -9.64
N VAL A 168 -10.84 -27.35 -8.51
CA VAL A 168 -11.60 -26.99 -7.31
C VAL A 168 -11.87 -25.48 -7.34
N ILE A 169 -13.14 -25.10 -7.22
CA ILE A 169 -13.62 -23.72 -7.37
C ILE A 169 -14.18 -23.19 -6.05
N ALA A 170 -14.61 -24.08 -5.15
CA ALA A 170 -15.09 -23.72 -3.82
C ALA A 170 -14.56 -24.70 -2.77
N ILE A 171 -14.21 -24.18 -1.60
CA ILE A 171 -13.85 -24.95 -0.40
C ILE A 171 -14.60 -24.33 0.77
N ILE A 172 -15.25 -25.17 1.59
CA ILE A 172 -15.93 -24.73 2.81
C ILE A 172 -15.85 -25.80 3.89
N GLU A 173 -15.85 -25.38 5.14
CA GLU A 173 -16.07 -26.27 6.28
C GLU A 173 -17.56 -26.28 6.66
N PHE A 174 -18.11 -27.47 6.86
CA PHE A 174 -19.48 -27.64 7.34
C PHE A 174 -19.57 -28.90 8.23
N ASN A 175 -20.01 -28.71 9.48
CA ASN A 175 -20.20 -29.76 10.47
C ASN A 175 -18.93 -30.61 10.72
N GLY A 176 -17.77 -29.97 10.78
CA GLY A 176 -16.48 -30.61 11.04
C GLY A 176 -15.86 -31.30 9.83
N PHE A 177 -16.44 -31.11 8.64
CA PHE A 177 -15.96 -31.72 7.40
C PHE A 177 -15.65 -30.65 6.36
N ILE A 178 -14.70 -30.95 5.46
CA ILE A 178 -14.37 -30.05 4.36
C ILE A 178 -15.14 -30.50 3.13
N TYR A 179 -15.84 -29.57 2.50
CA TYR A 179 -16.52 -29.79 1.23
C TYR A 179 -15.79 -29.03 0.13
N ALA A 180 -15.47 -29.74 -0.94
CA ALA A 180 -14.93 -29.16 -2.16
C ALA A 180 -16.01 -29.18 -3.25
N GLY A 181 -16.16 -28.08 -3.97
CA GLY A 181 -17.00 -27.98 -5.16
C GLY A 181 -16.18 -27.53 -6.36
N GLY A 182 -16.48 -28.05 -7.56
CA GLY A 182 -15.64 -27.75 -8.72
C GLY A 182 -16.09 -28.40 -10.02
N GLN A 183 -15.15 -28.66 -10.91
CA GLN A 183 -15.39 -29.30 -12.21
C GLN A 183 -14.84 -30.73 -12.27
N PHE A 184 -14.52 -31.31 -11.11
CA PHE A 184 -14.01 -32.67 -10.98
C PHE A 184 -15.13 -33.72 -11.00
N SER A 185 -14.77 -34.95 -11.37
CA SER A 185 -15.69 -36.09 -11.44
C SER A 185 -15.18 -37.33 -10.70
N SER A 186 -13.91 -37.32 -10.30
CA SER A 186 -13.26 -38.39 -9.55
C SER A 186 -12.17 -37.82 -8.63
N THR A 187 -11.69 -38.65 -7.69
CA THR A 187 -10.43 -38.38 -6.98
C THR A 187 -9.25 -38.33 -7.95
N GLY A 188 -8.17 -37.67 -7.54
CA GLY A 188 -7.00 -37.46 -8.37
C GLY A 188 -6.22 -38.74 -8.73
N ASP A 189 -6.43 -39.84 -8.01
CA ASP A 189 -5.92 -41.19 -8.30
C ASP A 189 -6.95 -42.05 -9.07
N GLY A 190 -8.18 -41.57 -9.26
CA GLY A 190 -9.26 -42.30 -9.92
C GLY A 190 -9.92 -43.40 -9.08
N SER A 191 -9.60 -43.52 -7.78
CA SER A 191 -10.16 -44.56 -6.91
C SER A 191 -11.64 -44.36 -6.58
N VAL A 192 -12.11 -43.11 -6.53
CA VAL A 192 -13.53 -42.75 -6.35
C VAL A 192 -14.00 -42.02 -7.60
N THR A 193 -15.09 -42.47 -8.20
CA THR A 193 -15.72 -41.86 -9.39
C THR A 193 -17.16 -41.47 -9.10
N GLY A 194 -17.75 -40.62 -9.94
CA GLY A 194 -19.15 -40.21 -9.78
C GLY A 194 -19.37 -39.20 -8.65
N LEU A 195 -18.34 -38.40 -8.33
CA LEU A 195 -18.43 -37.34 -7.30
C LEU A 195 -19.44 -36.23 -7.67
N ASN A 196 -19.87 -36.15 -8.93
CA ASN A 196 -20.86 -35.16 -9.40
C ASN A 196 -20.52 -33.73 -8.95
N TYR A 197 -19.24 -33.35 -9.08
CA TYR A 197 -18.75 -31.98 -8.87
C TYR A 197 -18.74 -31.47 -7.42
N ILE A 198 -19.01 -32.36 -6.44
CA ILE A 198 -18.91 -32.07 -5.00
C ILE A 198 -18.29 -33.26 -4.25
N ALA A 199 -17.35 -33.00 -3.36
CA ALA A 199 -16.67 -34.03 -2.57
C ALA A 199 -16.58 -33.62 -1.11
N LYS A 200 -16.58 -34.60 -0.20
CA LYS A 200 -16.51 -34.39 1.24
C LYS A 200 -15.25 -35.07 1.77
N TRP A 201 -14.33 -34.30 2.31
CA TRP A 201 -13.20 -34.80 3.05
C TRP A 201 -13.57 -35.11 4.50
N ASP A 202 -13.34 -36.35 4.92
CA ASP A 202 -13.63 -36.83 6.29
C ASP A 202 -12.44 -36.75 7.26
N GLY A 203 -11.30 -36.24 6.80
CA GLY A 203 -10.03 -36.26 7.53
C GLY A 203 -9.04 -37.30 6.99
N SER A 204 -9.48 -38.23 6.14
CA SER A 204 -8.64 -39.27 5.55
C SER A 204 -8.99 -39.61 4.10
N ASN A 205 -10.25 -39.46 3.67
CA ASN A 205 -10.73 -39.78 2.32
C ASN A 205 -11.68 -38.69 1.77
N TRP A 206 -11.76 -38.63 0.44
CA TRP A 206 -12.65 -37.76 -0.36
C TRP A 206 -13.96 -38.45 -0.75
#